data_AF-A0A2G1WYF8-F1
#
_entry.id   AF-A0A2G1WYF8-F1
#
_cell.length_a   1.000
_cell.length_b   1.000
_cell.length_c   1.000
_cell.angle_alpha   90.00
_cell.angle_beta   90.00
_cell.angle_gamma   90.00
#
_symmetry.space_group_name_H-M   'P 1'
#
loop_
_entity.id
_entity.type
_entity.pdbx_description
1 polymer ?
#
loop_
_entity_poly.entity_id
_entity_poly.type
_entity_poly.pdbx_seq_one_letter_code
_entity_poly.pdbx_strand_id
1 'polypeptide(L)'
;MEPADRETVTGLPPGIAAAREDLTPMLSQYADLCAAHGDALVLFQVGDFYEAFCEAAETVARVCEVTLTERSDSTGDYPMAGIPIDNAAPYLESLLDAGYRVALGDQVEDAAQASGLVDRAVTEVITPGTVVEDDLLESGTTNYVAAVAAEDDDSAETTVGLAAVDVSTGECLVTSGGPDAVAGELDRIAPAELIAGPDAPAFEPSDAERGWTTHDYDAGAFDRRTATERLEPYLPAPERRFDADAELRAAGAVLAYAEYTQGDDGPLSYVTRVRRYDPRDRLRLDAAAQRSLELFENRGLGASDTLFDALDETNCALGRRCLERWLRRPLVDADAIRSRHDAVGELADRSLAREGVADALATAYDLERLVSRVSRGRADARDLRSLHRTLAVVPDLKATLAGAGGEERPTTD
;
A
#
# COMPACT_ATOMS: atom_id res chain seq x y z
N MET A 1 -9.87 9.43 -19.81
CA MET A 1 -8.78 10.34 -20.22
C MET A 1 -7.98 9.63 -21.29
N GLU A 2 -7.72 10.25 -22.44
CA GLU A 2 -6.94 9.60 -23.49
C GLU A 2 -5.49 9.39 -23.01
N PRO A 3 -4.84 8.26 -23.34
CA PRO A 3 -3.47 7.96 -22.89
C PRO A 3 -2.44 9.03 -23.34
N ALA A 4 -2.70 9.75 -24.43
CA ALA A 4 -1.85 10.82 -24.94
C ALA A 4 -1.75 12.05 -24.01
N ASP A 5 -2.75 12.29 -23.15
CA ASP A 5 -2.73 13.37 -22.16
C ASP A 5 -1.90 13.00 -20.91
N ARG A 6 -1.56 11.72 -20.70
CA ARG A 6 -0.72 11.31 -19.56
C ARG A 6 0.77 11.51 -19.84
N GLU A 7 1.24 11.11 -21.02
CA GLU A 7 2.66 11.27 -21.42
C GLU A 7 3.12 12.74 -21.47
N THR A 8 2.19 13.68 -21.63
CA THR A 8 2.46 15.12 -21.62
C THR A 8 2.47 15.73 -20.22
N VAL A 9 2.02 14.99 -19.20
CA VAL A 9 1.79 15.46 -17.84
C VAL A 9 2.71 14.79 -16.82
N THR A 10 3.02 13.51 -17.01
CA THR A 10 4.02 12.79 -16.19
C THR A 10 5.43 13.09 -16.70
N GLY A 11 6.39 13.14 -15.78
CA GLY A 11 7.76 13.52 -16.13
C GLY A 11 7.91 15.02 -16.39
N LEU A 12 8.90 15.40 -17.21
CA LEU A 12 9.25 16.80 -17.47
C LEU A 12 8.20 17.49 -18.37
N PRO A 13 7.43 18.47 -17.86
CA PRO A 13 6.40 19.14 -18.67
C PRO A 13 7.02 19.88 -19.86
N PRO A 14 6.41 19.83 -21.07
CA PRO A 14 6.95 20.48 -22.26
C PRO A 14 7.26 21.97 -22.09
N GLY A 15 6.42 22.72 -21.37
CA GLY A 15 6.67 24.14 -21.09
C GLY A 15 7.94 24.37 -20.27
N ILE A 16 8.22 23.50 -19.29
CA ILE A 16 9.45 23.54 -18.48
C ILE A 16 10.65 23.08 -19.31
N ALA A 17 10.49 22.03 -20.12
CA ALA A 17 11.54 21.52 -20.99
C ALA A 17 12.03 22.58 -22.00
N ALA A 18 11.11 23.37 -22.55
CA ALA A 18 11.42 24.42 -23.52
C ALA A 18 12.24 25.56 -22.93
N ALA A 19 12.07 25.85 -21.63
CA ALA A 19 12.77 26.93 -20.93
C ALA A 19 14.00 26.45 -20.14
N ARG A 20 14.39 25.17 -20.25
CA ARG A 20 15.33 24.49 -19.32
C ARG A 20 16.66 25.22 -19.07
N GLU A 21 17.24 25.86 -20.09
CA GLU A 21 18.53 26.55 -19.97
C GLU A 21 18.43 27.89 -19.21
N ASP A 22 17.24 28.49 -19.18
CA ASP A 22 17.01 29.81 -18.63
C ASP A 22 16.26 29.79 -17.28
N LEU A 23 15.77 28.62 -16.82
CA LEU A 23 14.99 28.48 -15.59
C LEU A 23 15.66 29.08 -14.35
N THR A 24 14.85 29.61 -13.43
CA THR A 24 15.34 29.99 -12.11
C THR A 24 15.84 28.75 -11.35
N PRO A 25 16.77 28.87 -10.38
CA PRO A 25 17.30 27.73 -9.65
C PRO A 25 16.22 26.81 -9.03
N MET A 26 15.10 27.39 -8.59
CA MET A 26 13.97 26.63 -8.05
C MET A 26 13.26 25.82 -9.14
N LEU A 27 12.97 26.41 -10.31
CA LEU A 27 12.34 25.70 -11.41
C LEU A 27 13.29 24.68 -12.06
N SER A 28 14.62 24.91 -12.01
CA SER A 28 15.61 23.91 -12.39
C SER A 28 15.54 22.67 -11.49
N GLN A 29 15.46 22.85 -10.16
CA GLN A 29 15.24 21.71 -9.25
C GLN A 29 13.94 20.98 -9.57
N TYR A 30 12.83 21.71 -9.80
CA TYR A 30 11.58 21.09 -10.23
C TYR A 30 11.74 20.26 -11.52
N ALA A 31 12.39 20.82 -12.54
CA ALA A 31 12.65 20.15 -13.81
C ALA A 31 13.48 18.88 -13.63
N ASP A 32 14.49 18.90 -12.75
CA ASP A 32 15.33 17.74 -12.49
C ASP A 32 14.56 16.63 -11.76
N LEU A 33 13.70 16.97 -10.79
CA LEU A 33 12.79 16.00 -10.16
C LEU A 33 11.81 15.42 -11.17
N CYS A 34 11.21 16.24 -12.02
CA CYS A 34 10.32 15.77 -13.09
C CYS A 34 11.06 14.83 -14.06
N ALA A 35 12.30 15.12 -14.42
CA ALA A 35 13.08 14.27 -15.31
C ALA A 35 13.46 12.92 -14.66
N ALA A 36 13.68 12.90 -13.34
CA ALA A 36 13.97 11.68 -12.58
C ALA A 36 12.73 10.79 -12.40
N HIS A 37 11.54 11.38 -12.34
CA HIS A 37 10.26 10.69 -12.16
C HIS A 37 9.39 10.80 -13.42
N GLY A 38 9.91 10.27 -14.54
CA GLY A 38 9.29 10.34 -15.87
C GLY A 38 7.89 9.73 -15.96
N ASP A 39 7.51 8.96 -14.96
CA ASP A 39 6.33 8.10 -14.93
C ASP A 39 5.28 8.57 -13.90
N ALA A 40 5.55 9.68 -13.21
CA ALA A 40 4.68 10.30 -12.21
C ALA A 40 4.48 11.81 -12.47
N LEU A 41 3.38 12.35 -11.97
CA LEU A 41 3.13 13.79 -11.87
C LEU A 41 3.86 14.31 -10.63
N VAL A 42 4.77 15.28 -10.79
CA VAL A 42 5.51 15.86 -9.66
C VAL A 42 4.76 17.04 -9.06
N LEU A 43 4.47 16.93 -7.77
CA LEU A 43 4.00 18.01 -6.91
C LEU A 43 5.15 18.52 -6.05
N PHE A 44 5.46 19.80 -6.16
CA PHE A 44 6.67 20.41 -5.63
C PHE A 44 6.38 21.35 -4.47
N GLN A 45 7.02 21.16 -3.32
CA GLN A 45 6.74 21.95 -2.14
C GLN A 45 7.21 23.41 -2.28
N VAL A 46 6.28 24.35 -2.17
CA VAL A 46 6.52 25.79 -2.11
C VAL A 46 5.78 26.38 -0.91
N GLY A 47 6.49 26.54 0.20
CA GLY A 47 5.88 26.94 1.47
C GLY A 47 4.91 25.86 1.96
N ASP A 48 3.66 26.25 2.20
CA ASP A 48 2.59 25.38 2.71
C ASP A 48 1.75 24.72 1.60
N PHE A 49 2.24 24.77 0.35
CA PHE A 49 1.56 24.23 -0.83
C PHE A 49 2.44 23.24 -1.59
N TYR A 50 1.79 22.23 -2.15
CA TYR A 50 2.32 21.44 -3.25
C TYR A 50 1.90 22.08 -4.58
N GLU A 51 2.88 22.53 -5.38
CA GLU A 51 2.66 23.21 -6.66
C GLU A 51 3.10 22.33 -7.85
N ALA A 52 2.35 22.38 -8.94
CA ALA A 52 2.75 21.89 -10.26
C ALA A 52 2.85 23.06 -11.24
N PHE A 53 3.60 22.87 -12.33
CA PHE A 53 3.84 23.90 -13.34
C PHE A 53 3.49 23.44 -14.77
N CYS A 54 3.16 24.39 -15.63
CA CYS A 54 2.82 24.19 -17.05
C CYS A 54 1.72 23.12 -17.25
N GLU A 55 1.92 22.13 -18.11
CA GLU A 55 0.92 21.11 -18.44
C GLU A 55 0.49 20.28 -17.21
N ALA A 56 1.42 20.07 -16.26
CA ALA A 56 1.09 19.44 -14.99
C ALA A 56 0.16 20.33 -14.14
N ALA A 57 0.38 21.65 -14.12
CA ALA A 57 -0.49 22.60 -13.44
C ALA A 57 -1.92 22.61 -14.00
N GLU A 58 -2.06 22.60 -15.33
CA GLU A 58 -3.37 22.58 -15.99
C GLU A 58 -4.15 21.31 -15.63
N THR A 59 -3.45 20.17 -15.54
CA THR A 59 -4.05 18.92 -15.10
C THR A 59 -4.46 18.98 -13.64
N VAL A 60 -3.58 19.42 -12.73
CA VAL A 60 -3.90 19.56 -11.31
C VAL A 60 -5.09 20.48 -11.12
N ALA A 61 -5.12 21.65 -11.78
CA ALA A 61 -6.25 22.58 -11.71
C ALA A 61 -7.57 21.94 -12.14
N ARG A 62 -7.55 21.16 -13.22
CA ARG A 62 -8.75 20.50 -13.76
C ARG A 62 -9.23 19.33 -12.90
N VAL A 63 -8.32 18.44 -12.48
CA VAL A 63 -8.66 17.22 -11.73
C VAL A 63 -9.03 17.55 -10.29
N CYS A 64 -8.27 18.44 -9.66
CA CYS A 64 -8.47 18.83 -8.26
C CYS A 64 -9.48 19.98 -8.11
N GLU A 65 -10.02 20.51 -9.21
CA GLU A 65 -10.91 21.67 -9.25
C GLU A 65 -10.35 22.91 -8.52
N VAL A 66 -9.02 23.08 -8.56
CA VAL A 66 -8.33 24.25 -7.97
C VAL A 66 -8.08 25.33 -9.02
N THR A 67 -7.81 26.55 -8.57
CA THR A 67 -7.59 27.68 -9.48
C THR A 67 -6.25 27.54 -10.20
N LEU A 68 -6.28 27.55 -11.54
CA LEU A 68 -5.08 27.73 -12.36
C LEU A 68 -4.64 29.20 -12.28
N THR A 69 -3.40 29.41 -11.91
CA THR A 69 -2.75 30.72 -11.81
C THR A 69 -1.51 30.75 -12.69
N GLU A 70 -0.72 31.82 -12.58
CA GLU A 70 0.50 32.00 -13.34
C GLU A 70 1.60 32.49 -12.39
N ARG A 71 2.79 31.91 -12.55
CA ARG A 71 3.99 32.32 -11.86
C ARG A 71 4.89 33.06 -12.84
N SER A 72 5.00 34.38 -12.64
CA SER A 72 5.93 35.23 -13.37
C SER A 72 7.27 35.33 -12.63
N ASP A 73 8.35 35.00 -13.31
CA ASP A 73 9.71 35.26 -12.82
C ASP A 73 10.60 35.89 -13.91
N SER A 74 11.91 35.98 -13.68
CA SER A 74 12.85 36.59 -14.62
C SER A 74 13.02 35.84 -15.95
N THR A 75 12.46 34.64 -16.04
CA THR A 75 12.71 33.65 -17.10
C THR A 75 11.45 33.42 -17.95
N GLY A 76 10.28 33.78 -17.43
CA GLY A 76 9.02 33.73 -18.15
C GLY A 76 7.82 33.72 -17.22
N ASP A 77 6.67 33.45 -17.83
CA ASP A 77 5.39 33.25 -17.18
C ASP A 77 5.00 31.77 -17.32
N TYR A 78 4.79 31.08 -16.20
CA TYR A 78 4.53 29.65 -16.17
C TYR A 78 3.16 29.38 -15.53
N PRO A 79 2.24 28.65 -16.18
CA PRO A 79 1.01 28.19 -15.54
C PRO A 79 1.34 27.43 -14.25
N MET A 80 0.57 27.68 -13.19
CA MET A 80 0.81 27.10 -11.87
C MET A 80 -0.50 26.82 -11.15
N ALA A 81 -0.57 25.64 -10.54
CA ALA A 81 -1.69 25.23 -9.69
C ALA A 81 -1.11 24.55 -8.46
N GLY A 82 -1.74 24.77 -7.30
CA GLY A 82 -1.27 24.19 -6.06
C GLY A 82 -2.39 23.73 -5.14
N ILE A 83 -2.06 22.74 -4.32
CA ILE A 83 -2.93 22.17 -3.28
C ILE A 83 -2.29 22.41 -1.91
N PRO A 84 -3.09 22.69 -0.86
CA PRO A 84 -2.57 22.90 0.49
C PRO A 84 -2.03 21.58 1.07
N ILE A 85 -0.84 21.61 1.67
CA ILE A 85 -0.18 20.41 2.24
C ILE A 85 -1.02 19.80 3.36
N ASP A 86 -1.48 20.63 4.32
CA ASP A 86 -2.27 20.20 5.47
C ASP A 86 -3.60 19.51 5.11
N ASN A 87 -4.05 19.65 3.86
CA ASN A 87 -5.29 19.04 3.35
C ASN A 87 -5.06 18.47 1.93
N ALA A 88 -3.91 17.84 1.70
CA ALA A 88 -3.55 17.30 0.39
C ALA A 88 -4.34 16.02 0.06
N ALA A 89 -4.71 15.21 1.05
CA ALA A 89 -5.27 13.87 0.84
C ALA A 89 -6.44 13.81 -0.17
N PRO A 90 -7.52 14.61 -0.06
CA PRO A 90 -8.63 14.53 -1.03
C PRO A 90 -8.22 14.85 -2.48
N TYR A 91 -7.20 15.69 -2.66
CA TYR A 91 -6.67 16.02 -3.98
C TYR A 91 -5.77 14.92 -4.53
N LEU A 92 -4.98 14.29 -3.67
CA LEU A 92 -4.19 13.11 -4.03
C LEU A 92 -5.10 11.96 -4.45
N GLU A 93 -6.19 11.72 -3.71
CA GLU A 93 -7.23 10.74 -4.07
C GLU A 93 -7.80 11.03 -5.47
N SER A 94 -8.18 12.30 -5.73
CA SER A 94 -8.72 12.71 -7.04
C SER A 94 -7.71 12.48 -8.19
N LEU A 95 -6.42 12.69 -7.95
CA LEU A 95 -5.35 12.43 -8.93
C LEU A 95 -5.15 10.92 -9.16
N LEU A 96 -5.21 10.11 -8.10
CA LEU A 96 -5.15 8.65 -8.17
C LEU A 96 -6.35 8.07 -8.92
N ASP A 97 -7.56 8.58 -8.69
CA ASP A 97 -8.79 8.19 -9.39
C ASP A 97 -8.74 8.57 -10.88
N ALA A 98 -8.09 9.69 -11.20
CA ALA A 98 -7.76 10.06 -12.58
C ALA A 98 -6.64 9.18 -13.18
N GLY A 99 -6.06 8.29 -12.37
CA GLY A 99 -5.00 7.32 -12.69
C GLY A 99 -3.63 7.96 -12.93
N TYR A 100 -3.32 9.01 -12.17
CA TYR A 100 -1.97 9.54 -12.05
C TYR A 100 -1.28 8.95 -10.83
N ARG A 101 0.01 8.63 -10.97
CA ARG A 101 0.92 8.49 -9.83
C ARG A 101 1.48 9.86 -9.49
N VAL A 102 1.68 10.15 -8.21
CA VAL A 102 2.04 11.49 -7.75
C VAL A 102 3.33 11.45 -6.95
N ALA A 103 4.39 12.07 -7.45
CA ALA A 103 5.65 12.20 -6.74
C ALA A 103 5.64 13.50 -5.91
N LEU A 104 5.85 13.39 -4.59
CA LEU A 104 5.91 14.51 -3.66
C LEU A 104 7.36 14.98 -3.47
N GLY A 105 7.67 16.15 -4.01
CA GLY A 105 8.98 16.81 -3.88
C GLY A 105 9.03 17.73 -2.67
N ASP A 106 9.44 17.21 -1.52
CA ASP A 106 9.52 17.94 -0.25
C ASP A 106 10.85 18.65 -0.05
N GLN A 107 10.86 19.65 0.83
CA GLN A 107 12.06 20.28 1.36
C GLN A 107 12.77 19.31 2.32
N VAL A 108 14.02 18.95 1.99
CA VAL A 108 14.83 18.02 2.81
C VAL A 108 15.76 18.75 3.78
N GLU A 109 15.87 20.07 3.66
CA GLU A 109 16.63 20.93 4.57
C GLU A 109 15.70 21.86 5.35
N ASP A 110 16.12 22.24 6.56
CA ASP A 110 15.42 23.26 7.35
C ASP A 110 15.59 24.64 6.69
N ALA A 111 14.48 25.21 6.21
CA ALA A 111 14.44 26.52 5.56
C ALA A 111 14.99 27.66 6.43
N ALA A 112 14.96 27.54 7.77
CA ALA A 112 15.54 28.51 8.69
C ALA A 112 17.07 28.39 8.81
N GLN A 113 17.63 27.24 8.41
CA GLN A 113 19.07 26.95 8.46
C GLN A 113 19.74 27.08 7.08
N ALA A 114 18.96 27.05 6.00
CA ALA A 114 19.44 27.25 4.64
C ALA A 114 19.90 28.69 4.40
N SER A 115 21.09 28.85 3.81
CA SER A 115 21.64 30.16 3.43
C SER A 115 21.27 30.60 2.00
N GLY A 116 20.48 29.78 1.30
CA GLY A 116 20.10 29.92 -0.10
C GLY A 116 18.80 29.18 -0.44
N LEU A 117 18.66 28.71 -1.67
CA LEU A 117 17.53 27.87 -2.08
C LEU A 117 17.55 26.57 -1.27
N VAL A 118 16.43 26.25 -0.62
CA VAL A 118 16.25 25.00 0.13
C VAL A 118 16.26 23.82 -0.83
N ASP A 119 17.09 22.81 -0.54
CA ASP A 119 17.12 21.59 -1.35
C ASP A 119 15.83 20.78 -1.19
N ARG A 120 15.45 20.13 -2.29
CA ARG A 120 14.27 19.29 -2.37
C ARG A 120 14.58 17.95 -3.03
N ALA A 121 13.90 16.92 -2.54
CA ALA A 121 13.95 15.59 -3.12
C ALA A 121 12.55 15.00 -3.13
N VAL A 122 12.30 14.05 -4.04
CA VAL A 122 11.08 13.24 -3.95
C VAL A 122 11.23 12.31 -2.76
N THR A 123 10.37 12.48 -1.76
CA THR A 123 10.34 11.68 -0.52
C THR A 123 9.37 10.51 -0.63
N GLU A 124 8.44 10.58 -1.59
CA GLU A 124 7.39 9.59 -1.78
C GLU A 124 6.77 9.69 -3.18
N VAL A 125 6.41 8.54 -3.75
CA VAL A 125 5.55 8.44 -4.93
C VAL A 125 4.26 7.74 -4.52
N ILE A 126 3.18 8.50 -4.49
CA ILE A 126 1.84 8.03 -4.14
C ILE A 126 1.26 7.28 -5.35
N THR A 127 0.92 6.01 -5.15
CA THR A 127 0.29 5.13 -6.14
C THR A 127 -0.87 4.38 -5.48
N PRO A 128 -1.84 3.83 -6.25
CA PRO A 128 -2.98 3.14 -5.67
C PRO A 128 -2.58 1.99 -4.72
N GLY A 129 -1.50 1.26 -5.01
CA GLY A 129 -1.06 0.10 -4.21
C GLY A 129 -0.07 0.40 -3.09
N THR A 130 0.47 1.62 -3.02
CA THR A 130 1.52 1.96 -2.04
C THR A 130 1.17 3.14 -1.12
N VAL A 131 -0.08 3.62 -1.17
CA VAL A 131 -0.62 4.60 -0.21
C VAL A 131 -0.44 4.12 1.22
N VAL A 132 -0.03 5.04 2.10
CA VAL A 132 0.22 4.78 3.53
C VAL A 132 -0.47 5.77 4.45
N GLU A 133 -1.07 6.81 3.90
CA GLU A 133 -1.82 7.86 4.57
C GLU A 133 -3.13 7.30 5.10
N ASP A 134 -3.40 7.48 6.40
CA ASP A 134 -4.62 6.96 7.03
C ASP A 134 -5.90 7.55 6.38
N ASP A 135 -5.84 8.79 5.88
CA ASP A 135 -6.98 9.47 5.24
C ASP A 135 -7.31 8.91 3.84
N LEU A 136 -6.35 8.23 3.20
CA LEU A 136 -6.51 7.61 1.88
C LEU A 136 -6.73 6.09 1.97
N LEU A 137 -6.66 5.53 3.18
CA LEU A 137 -6.80 4.11 3.41
C LEU A 137 -8.02 3.81 4.26
N GLU A 138 -8.90 2.94 3.77
CA GLU A 138 -9.98 2.44 4.60
C GLU A 138 -9.41 1.73 5.86
N SER A 139 -10.04 1.99 7.01
CA SER A 139 -9.59 1.42 8.28
C SER A 139 -9.86 -0.07 8.32
N GLY A 140 -8.84 -0.85 8.71
CA GLY A 140 -8.97 -2.29 8.85
C GLY A 140 -9.09 -3.06 7.54
N THR A 141 -8.78 -2.45 6.40
CA THR A 141 -8.59 -3.13 5.11
C THR A 141 -7.09 -3.24 4.79
N THR A 142 -6.76 -4.15 3.87
CA THR A 142 -5.42 -4.28 3.29
C THR A 142 -5.34 -3.58 1.94
N ASN A 143 -4.25 -2.87 1.67
CA ASN A 143 -4.00 -2.23 0.39
C ASN A 143 -2.73 -2.81 -0.24
N TYR A 144 -2.90 -3.68 -1.23
CA TYR A 144 -1.78 -4.41 -1.84
C TYR A 144 -1.35 -3.79 -3.16
N VAL A 145 -0.03 -3.61 -3.30
CA VAL A 145 0.64 -3.68 -4.60
C VAL A 145 1.10 -5.11 -4.84
N ALA A 146 0.91 -5.61 -6.07
CA ALA A 146 1.35 -6.93 -6.48
C ALA A 146 2.30 -6.88 -7.67
N ALA A 147 3.16 -7.89 -7.81
CA ALA A 147 3.94 -8.12 -9.00
C ALA A 147 3.81 -9.57 -9.47
N VAL A 148 3.81 -9.76 -10.79
CA VAL A 148 3.86 -11.08 -11.43
C VAL A 148 5.12 -11.24 -12.27
N ALA A 149 5.69 -12.44 -12.28
CA ALA A 149 6.85 -12.78 -13.09
C ALA A 149 6.64 -14.14 -13.75
N ALA A 150 6.99 -14.27 -15.03
CA ALA A 150 7.06 -15.57 -15.68
C ALA A 150 8.34 -16.32 -15.27
N GLU A 151 8.27 -17.64 -15.26
CA GLU A 151 9.44 -18.51 -15.14
C GLU A 151 10.22 -18.53 -16.46
N ASP A 152 11.55 -18.39 -16.39
CA ASP A 152 12.43 -18.52 -17.56
C ASP A 152 12.70 -20.00 -17.84
N ASP A 153 11.71 -20.73 -18.35
CA ASP A 153 11.93 -22.10 -18.83
C ASP A 153 11.21 -22.36 -20.16
N ASP A 154 11.84 -23.15 -21.03
CA ASP A 154 11.30 -23.65 -22.31
C ASP A 154 10.23 -24.75 -22.12
N SER A 155 9.66 -24.84 -20.92
CA SER A 155 8.70 -25.86 -20.56
C SER A 155 7.33 -25.61 -21.22
N ALA A 156 6.56 -26.68 -21.42
CA ALA A 156 5.25 -26.60 -22.04
C ALA A 156 4.18 -25.92 -21.14
N GLU A 157 4.45 -25.78 -19.83
CA GLU A 157 3.54 -25.16 -18.87
C GLU A 157 4.21 -23.94 -18.22
N THR A 158 3.73 -22.75 -18.59
CA THR A 158 4.22 -21.48 -18.01
C THR A 158 3.92 -21.44 -16.52
N THR A 159 4.95 -21.46 -15.68
CA THR A 159 4.81 -21.14 -14.26
C THR A 159 4.92 -19.63 -14.09
N VAL A 160 4.04 -19.06 -13.27
CA VAL A 160 4.00 -17.63 -12.96
C VAL A 160 4.12 -17.48 -11.45
N GLY A 161 5.05 -16.62 -11.01
CA GLY A 161 5.18 -16.18 -9.64
C GLY A 161 4.32 -14.94 -9.38
N LEU A 162 3.76 -14.85 -8.18
CA LEU A 162 2.97 -13.73 -7.69
C LEU A 162 3.49 -13.33 -6.31
N ALA A 163 3.81 -12.06 -6.15
CA ALA A 163 4.10 -11.47 -4.86
C ALA A 163 3.18 -10.27 -4.62
N ALA A 164 2.76 -10.06 -3.37
CA ALA A 164 1.94 -8.92 -2.97
C ALA A 164 2.44 -8.36 -1.65
N VAL A 165 2.52 -7.02 -1.55
CA VAL A 165 2.98 -6.29 -0.37
C VAL A 165 1.95 -5.24 0.01
N ASP A 166 1.57 -5.20 1.28
CA ASP A 166 0.88 -4.07 1.87
C ASP A 166 1.94 -3.18 2.54
N VAL A 167 2.22 -2.03 1.93
CA VAL A 167 3.26 -1.10 2.39
C VAL A 167 2.89 -0.47 3.73
N SER A 168 1.59 -0.34 4.04
CA SER A 168 1.11 0.22 5.30
C SER A 168 1.35 -0.71 6.49
N THR A 169 1.37 -2.03 6.28
CA THR A 169 1.51 -3.04 7.36
C THR A 169 2.79 -3.87 7.32
N GLY A 170 3.44 -3.92 6.17
CA GLY A 170 4.59 -4.79 5.91
C GLY A 170 4.24 -6.27 5.71
N GLU A 171 2.96 -6.62 5.52
CA GLU A 171 2.58 -7.98 5.10
C GLU A 171 3.07 -8.22 3.66
N CYS A 172 3.84 -9.30 3.47
CA CYS A 172 4.36 -9.69 2.16
C CYS A 172 4.02 -11.17 1.92
N LEU A 173 3.30 -11.44 0.84
CA LEU A 173 2.78 -12.75 0.47
C LEU A 173 3.37 -13.16 -0.88
N VAL A 174 3.82 -14.41 -0.99
CA VAL A 174 4.41 -14.94 -2.23
C VAL A 174 3.82 -16.30 -2.56
N THR A 175 3.53 -16.55 -3.83
CA THR A 175 3.03 -17.83 -4.32
C THR A 175 3.38 -18.01 -5.81
N SER A 176 3.11 -19.19 -6.35
CA SER A 176 3.24 -19.48 -7.78
C SER A 176 2.24 -20.52 -8.26
N GLY A 177 2.06 -20.58 -9.57
CA GLY A 177 1.27 -21.61 -10.24
C GLY A 177 1.18 -21.35 -11.73
N GLY A 178 0.34 -22.12 -12.43
CA GLY A 178 -0.02 -21.79 -13.82
C GLY A 178 -0.84 -20.49 -13.92
N PRO A 179 -1.03 -19.93 -15.12
CA PRO A 179 -1.69 -18.63 -15.30
C PRO A 179 -3.09 -18.57 -14.66
N ASP A 180 -3.91 -19.60 -14.86
CA ASP A 180 -5.27 -19.65 -14.26
C ASP A 180 -5.25 -19.66 -12.73
N ALA A 181 -4.23 -20.28 -12.12
CA ALA A 181 -4.09 -20.31 -10.67
C ALA A 181 -3.68 -18.93 -10.14
N VAL A 182 -2.75 -18.25 -10.82
CA VAL A 182 -2.32 -16.89 -10.48
C VAL A 182 -3.45 -15.88 -10.68
N ALA A 183 -4.23 -15.99 -11.76
CA ALA A 183 -5.41 -15.15 -11.98
C ALA A 183 -6.42 -15.27 -10.83
N GLY A 184 -6.70 -16.50 -10.38
CA GLY A 184 -7.58 -16.72 -9.24
C GLY A 184 -7.04 -16.16 -7.91
N GLU A 185 -5.72 -16.16 -7.71
CA GLU A 185 -5.11 -15.54 -6.54
C GLU A 185 -5.06 -14.01 -6.64
N LEU A 186 -4.88 -13.43 -7.83
CA LEU A 186 -5.01 -11.98 -8.05
C LEU A 186 -6.42 -11.50 -7.76
N ASP A 187 -7.46 -12.21 -8.21
CA ASP A 187 -8.86 -11.89 -7.86
C ASP A 187 -9.13 -11.98 -6.34
N ARG A 188 -8.49 -12.94 -5.67
CA ARG A 188 -8.63 -13.14 -4.22
C ARG A 188 -7.90 -12.07 -3.42
N ILE A 189 -6.67 -11.73 -3.82
CA ILE A 189 -5.86 -10.67 -3.20
C ILE A 189 -6.50 -9.31 -3.49
N ALA A 190 -7.04 -9.14 -4.70
CA ALA A 190 -7.58 -7.90 -5.22
C ALA A 190 -6.62 -6.72 -5.00
N PRO A 191 -5.41 -6.76 -5.60
CA PRO A 191 -4.45 -5.68 -5.43
C PRO A 191 -5.00 -4.38 -6.04
N ALA A 192 -4.74 -3.25 -5.38
CA ALA A 192 -5.07 -1.94 -5.95
C ALA A 192 -4.16 -1.61 -7.16
N GLU A 193 -2.98 -2.21 -7.19
CA GLU A 193 -1.98 -2.02 -8.24
C GLU A 193 -1.26 -3.32 -8.58
N LEU A 194 -1.10 -3.60 -9.87
CA LEU A 194 -0.41 -4.78 -10.40
C LEU A 194 0.75 -4.36 -11.32
N ILE A 195 1.93 -4.90 -11.03
CA ILE A 195 3.14 -4.72 -11.83
C ILE A 195 3.40 -5.99 -12.62
N ALA A 196 3.52 -5.86 -13.94
CA ALA A 196 3.84 -6.98 -14.80
C ALA A 196 5.35 -7.04 -15.08
N GLY A 197 5.96 -8.19 -14.79
CA GLY A 197 7.32 -8.48 -15.21
C GLY A 197 7.42 -8.80 -16.70
N PRO A 198 8.63 -8.75 -17.27
CA PRO A 198 8.88 -9.15 -18.66
C PRO A 198 8.33 -10.56 -18.94
N ASP A 199 7.71 -10.73 -20.11
CA ASP A 199 7.16 -12.00 -20.59
C ASP A 199 6.07 -12.64 -19.70
N ALA A 200 5.65 -11.96 -18.63
CA ALA A 200 4.51 -12.38 -17.82
C ALA A 200 3.22 -12.33 -18.66
N PRO A 201 2.31 -13.31 -18.49
CA PRO A 201 0.98 -13.22 -19.10
C PRO A 201 0.28 -11.92 -18.67
N ALA A 202 -0.48 -11.33 -19.59
CA ALA A 202 -1.40 -10.25 -19.22
C ALA A 202 -2.51 -10.84 -18.34
N PHE A 203 -2.72 -10.23 -17.17
CA PHE A 203 -3.82 -10.56 -16.29
C PHE A 203 -4.84 -9.43 -16.31
N GLU A 204 -6.11 -9.80 -16.38
CA GLU A 204 -7.22 -8.87 -16.26
C GLU A 204 -8.07 -9.29 -15.06
N PRO A 205 -8.60 -8.33 -14.29
CA PRO A 205 -9.50 -8.64 -13.20
C PRO A 205 -10.75 -9.32 -13.76
N SER A 206 -11.22 -10.37 -13.08
CA SER A 206 -12.46 -11.04 -13.48
C SER A 206 -13.69 -10.17 -13.27
N ASP A 207 -13.55 -9.07 -12.53
CA ASP A 207 -14.54 -8.01 -12.35
C ASP A 207 -13.98 -6.67 -12.82
N ALA A 208 -14.55 -6.10 -13.87
CA ALA A 208 -14.10 -4.81 -14.39
C ALA A 208 -14.35 -3.65 -13.42
N GLU A 209 -15.27 -3.80 -12.46
CA GLU A 209 -15.55 -2.80 -11.43
C GLU A 209 -14.48 -2.75 -10.33
N ARG A 210 -13.73 -3.84 -10.13
CA ARG A 210 -12.58 -3.94 -9.18
C ARG A 210 -11.24 -3.55 -9.80
N GLY A 211 -11.26 -2.93 -10.98
CA GLY A 211 -10.11 -2.74 -11.88
C GLY A 211 -8.77 -2.59 -11.17
N TRP A 212 -7.85 -3.54 -11.33
CA TRP A 212 -6.47 -3.35 -10.85
C TRP A 212 -5.79 -2.33 -11.75
N THR A 213 -5.17 -1.32 -11.16
CA THR A 213 -4.34 -0.44 -11.97
C THR A 213 -3.10 -1.22 -12.37
N THR A 214 -2.94 -1.49 -13.67
CA THR A 214 -1.80 -2.26 -14.18
C THR A 214 -0.76 -1.30 -14.73
N HIS A 215 0.50 -1.49 -14.33
CA HIS A 215 1.61 -0.67 -14.76
C HIS A 215 2.83 -1.51 -15.13
N ASP A 216 3.58 -1.00 -16.09
CA ASP A 216 4.92 -1.47 -16.37
C ASP A 216 5.88 -0.83 -15.38
N TYR A 217 6.81 -1.62 -14.86
CA TYR A 217 7.93 -1.16 -14.04
C TYR A 217 9.25 -1.60 -14.67
N ASP A 218 10.37 -1.13 -14.14
CA ASP A 218 11.70 -1.49 -14.63
C ASP A 218 11.86 -3.01 -14.75
N ALA A 219 12.06 -3.48 -15.98
CA ALA A 219 12.33 -4.87 -16.29
C ALA A 219 13.56 -5.40 -15.52
N GLY A 220 14.55 -4.53 -15.26
CA GLY A 220 15.74 -4.87 -14.50
C GLY A 220 15.46 -5.26 -13.04
N ALA A 221 14.34 -4.80 -12.46
CA ALA A 221 13.92 -5.21 -11.11
C ALA A 221 13.51 -6.69 -11.04
N PHE A 222 13.11 -7.27 -12.17
CA PHE A 222 12.75 -8.69 -12.30
C PHE A 222 13.95 -9.58 -12.64
N ASP A 223 15.14 -9.03 -12.90
CA ASP A 223 16.35 -9.82 -13.07
C ASP A 223 16.61 -10.64 -11.82
N ARG A 224 16.84 -11.95 -11.96
CA ARG A 224 17.03 -12.87 -10.82
C ARG A 224 18.07 -12.36 -9.83
N ARG A 225 19.21 -11.88 -10.33
CA ARG A 225 20.30 -11.36 -9.48
C ARG A 225 19.85 -10.10 -8.71
N THR A 226 19.24 -9.15 -9.40
CA THR A 226 18.72 -7.91 -8.81
C THR A 226 17.65 -8.20 -7.76
N ALA A 227 16.72 -9.11 -8.07
CA ALA A 227 15.69 -9.56 -7.15
C ALA A 227 16.27 -10.26 -5.91
N THR A 228 17.28 -11.13 -6.09
CA THR A 228 18.00 -11.75 -4.96
C THR A 228 18.64 -10.69 -4.07
N GLU A 229 19.42 -9.77 -4.65
CA GLU A 229 20.10 -8.68 -3.93
C GLU A 229 19.09 -7.82 -3.15
N ARG A 230 17.94 -7.48 -3.76
CA ARG A 230 16.86 -6.74 -3.09
C ARG A 230 16.25 -7.50 -1.91
N LEU A 231 16.20 -8.83 -1.96
CA LEU A 231 15.59 -9.65 -0.91
C LEU A 231 16.52 -9.95 0.27
N GLU A 232 17.84 -9.78 0.14
CA GLU A 232 18.83 -10.09 1.19
C GLU A 232 18.55 -9.40 2.54
N PRO A 233 18.12 -8.12 2.60
CA PRO A 233 17.78 -7.46 3.86
C PRO A 233 16.55 -8.04 4.55
N TYR A 234 15.62 -8.61 3.78
CA TYR A 234 14.34 -9.13 4.27
C TYR A 234 14.42 -10.60 4.69
N LEU A 235 15.26 -11.38 4.01
CA LEU A 235 15.29 -12.83 4.13
C LEU A 235 16.73 -13.36 4.10
N PRO A 236 17.13 -14.21 5.06
CA PRO A 236 18.42 -14.88 4.95
C PRO A 236 18.37 -15.95 3.86
N ALA A 237 19.34 -15.88 2.94
CA ALA A 237 19.50 -16.73 1.77
C ALA A 237 18.21 -16.84 0.91
N PRO A 238 17.78 -15.74 0.24
CA PRO A 238 16.52 -15.67 -0.50
C PRO A 238 16.32 -16.81 -1.50
N GLU A 239 17.39 -17.22 -2.20
CA GLU A 239 17.39 -18.29 -3.20
C GLU A 239 16.94 -19.66 -2.67
N ARG A 240 16.91 -19.86 -1.35
CA ARG A 240 16.48 -21.11 -0.70
C ARG A 240 15.08 -21.01 -0.08
N ARG A 241 14.40 -19.87 -0.24
CA ARG A 241 13.11 -19.57 0.40
C ARG A 241 11.91 -19.74 -0.53
N PHE A 242 12.18 -19.89 -1.82
CA PHE A 242 11.20 -20.00 -2.89
C PHE A 242 11.39 -21.33 -3.63
N ASP A 243 10.30 -21.89 -4.17
CA ASP A 243 10.38 -23.15 -4.93
C ASP A 243 10.62 -22.90 -6.43
N ALA A 244 10.29 -21.70 -6.91
CA ALA A 244 10.37 -21.28 -8.31
C ALA A 244 11.11 -19.94 -8.40
N ASP A 245 11.87 -19.70 -9.46
CA ASP A 245 12.59 -18.43 -9.61
C ASP A 245 11.62 -17.29 -9.93
N ALA A 246 10.51 -17.60 -10.57
CA ALA A 246 9.40 -16.67 -10.78
C ALA A 246 8.89 -16.07 -9.45
N GLU A 247 8.81 -16.86 -8.36
CA GLU A 247 8.43 -16.37 -7.02
C GLU A 247 9.47 -15.37 -6.49
N LEU A 248 10.75 -15.69 -6.60
CA LEU A 248 11.85 -14.85 -6.17
C LEU A 248 11.87 -13.53 -6.93
N ARG A 249 11.70 -13.58 -8.25
CA ARG A 249 11.68 -12.41 -9.13
C ARG A 249 10.50 -11.49 -8.83
N ALA A 250 9.29 -12.04 -8.71
CA ALA A 250 8.11 -11.29 -8.34
C ALA A 250 8.28 -10.62 -6.96
N ALA A 251 8.81 -11.36 -5.97
CA ALA A 251 9.04 -10.85 -4.62
C ALA A 251 10.10 -9.73 -4.58
N GLY A 252 11.20 -9.89 -5.31
CA GLY A 252 12.23 -8.85 -5.42
C GLY A 252 11.71 -7.60 -6.13
N ALA A 253 10.97 -7.77 -7.22
CA ALA A 253 10.43 -6.65 -7.99
C ALA A 253 9.38 -5.85 -7.22
N VAL A 254 8.42 -6.51 -6.55
CA VAL A 254 7.40 -5.80 -5.76
C VAL A 254 8.02 -5.03 -4.59
N LEU A 255 9.06 -5.57 -3.95
CA LEU A 255 9.78 -4.86 -2.88
C LEU A 255 10.65 -3.74 -3.42
N ALA A 256 11.27 -3.90 -4.59
CA ALA A 256 11.99 -2.82 -5.26
C ALA A 256 11.05 -1.66 -5.59
N TYR A 257 9.84 -1.95 -6.07
CA TYR A 257 8.83 -0.92 -6.32
C TYR A 257 8.31 -0.28 -5.03
N ALA A 258 8.06 -1.09 -4.00
CA ALA A 258 7.65 -0.58 -2.69
C ALA A 258 8.73 0.31 -2.05
N GLU A 259 10.01 0.01 -2.23
CA GLU A 259 11.11 0.89 -1.78
C GLU A 259 11.14 2.19 -2.58
N TYR A 260 11.08 2.11 -3.92
CA TYR A 260 11.03 3.29 -4.80
C TYR A 260 9.89 4.24 -4.45
N THR A 261 8.68 3.71 -4.34
CA THR A 261 7.48 4.51 -4.03
C THR A 261 7.53 5.11 -2.63
N GLN A 262 8.37 4.58 -1.74
CA GLN A 262 8.54 5.08 -0.37
C GLN A 262 9.77 5.98 -0.20
N GLY A 263 10.33 6.49 -1.31
CA GLY A 263 11.44 7.45 -1.32
C GLY A 263 12.82 6.85 -1.61
N ASP A 264 12.91 5.52 -1.82
CA ASP A 264 14.15 4.78 -2.12
C ASP A 264 15.28 4.97 -1.08
N ASP A 265 14.92 5.24 0.19
CA ASP A 265 15.84 5.41 1.33
C ASP A 265 16.39 4.07 1.89
N GLY A 266 16.15 2.96 1.19
CA GLY A 266 16.59 1.62 1.53
C GLY A 266 15.46 0.68 2.01
N PRO A 267 15.82 -0.46 2.63
CA PRO A 267 14.86 -1.53 2.91
C PRO A 267 13.76 -1.13 3.90
N LEU A 268 12.55 -1.61 3.64
CA LEU A 268 11.37 -1.46 4.49
C LEU A 268 11.50 -2.36 5.73
N SER A 269 12.24 -1.91 6.75
CA SER A 269 12.60 -2.70 7.94
C SER A 269 11.44 -3.31 8.73
N TYR A 270 10.22 -2.80 8.55
CA TYR A 270 8.99 -3.32 9.15
C TYR A 270 8.39 -4.52 8.38
N VAL A 271 8.81 -4.77 7.14
CA VAL A 271 8.52 -5.99 6.36
C VAL A 271 9.34 -7.14 6.95
N THR A 272 8.84 -7.72 8.04
CA THR A 272 9.58 -8.73 8.81
C THR A 272 9.26 -10.17 8.40
N ARG A 273 8.24 -10.38 7.56
CA ARG A 273 7.76 -11.71 7.20
C ARG A 273 7.29 -11.77 5.75
N VAL A 274 8.22 -12.07 4.83
CA VAL A 274 7.87 -12.57 3.50
C VAL A 274 7.38 -14.00 3.63
N ARG A 275 6.09 -14.23 3.35
CA ARG A 275 5.42 -15.52 3.54
C ARG A 275 5.09 -16.15 2.21
N ARG A 276 5.83 -17.19 1.87
CA ARG A 276 5.43 -18.12 0.83
C ARG A 276 4.24 -18.97 1.30
N TYR A 277 3.24 -19.16 0.45
CA TYR A 277 2.11 -20.04 0.72
C TYR A 277 1.71 -20.84 -0.53
N ASP A 278 1.19 -22.05 -0.32
CA ASP A 278 0.59 -22.86 -1.38
C ASP A 278 -0.92 -22.58 -1.44
N PRO A 279 -1.48 -22.16 -2.59
CA PRO A 279 -2.92 -21.92 -2.74
C PRO A 279 -3.77 -23.17 -2.49
N ARG A 280 -3.18 -24.37 -2.61
CA ARG A 280 -3.84 -25.66 -2.36
C ARG A 280 -4.04 -25.96 -0.88
N ASP A 281 -3.34 -25.27 0.03
CA ASP A 281 -3.49 -25.42 1.48
C ASP A 281 -4.72 -24.67 2.04
N ARG A 282 -5.55 -24.10 1.17
CA ARG A 282 -6.75 -23.34 1.50
C ARG A 282 -7.90 -23.77 0.63
N LEU A 283 -9.13 -23.43 1.05
CA LEU A 283 -10.30 -23.66 0.23
C LEU A 283 -10.19 -22.83 -1.04
N ARG A 284 -10.21 -23.50 -2.19
CA ARG A 284 -10.23 -22.85 -3.50
C ARG A 284 -11.63 -22.31 -3.72
N LEU A 285 -11.75 -20.99 -3.69
CA LEU A 285 -12.96 -20.24 -4.05
C LEU A 285 -12.54 -19.33 -5.21
N ASP A 286 -13.03 -19.63 -6.41
CA ASP A 286 -12.80 -18.76 -7.55
C ASP A 286 -13.54 -17.42 -7.37
N ALA A 287 -13.16 -16.43 -8.17
CA ALA A 287 -13.75 -15.10 -8.10
C ALA A 287 -15.26 -15.12 -8.37
N ALA A 288 -15.72 -16.04 -9.22
CA ALA A 288 -17.15 -16.22 -9.50
C ALA A 288 -17.92 -16.67 -8.25
N ALA A 289 -17.39 -17.62 -7.48
CA ALA A 289 -17.97 -18.09 -6.23
C ALA A 289 -17.92 -17.02 -5.15
N GLN A 290 -16.79 -16.33 -4.97
CA GLN A 290 -16.69 -15.25 -3.97
C GLN A 290 -17.72 -14.14 -4.20
N ARG A 291 -17.96 -13.79 -5.46
CA ARG A 291 -18.98 -12.80 -5.86
C ARG A 291 -20.40 -13.34 -5.74
N SER A 292 -20.64 -14.60 -6.12
CA SER A 292 -21.97 -15.22 -6.01
C SER A 292 -22.39 -15.43 -4.56
N LEU A 293 -21.42 -15.58 -3.66
CA LEU A 293 -21.62 -15.65 -2.22
C LEU A 293 -21.66 -14.28 -1.54
N GLU A 294 -21.46 -13.20 -2.31
CA GLU A 294 -21.42 -11.81 -1.82
C GLU A 294 -20.54 -11.67 -0.58
N LEU A 295 -19.33 -12.25 -0.64
CA LEU A 295 -18.46 -12.33 0.55
C LEU A 295 -18.01 -10.94 1.02
N PHE A 296 -17.69 -10.06 0.08
CA PHE A 296 -17.16 -8.72 0.33
C PHE A 296 -17.85 -7.64 -0.51
N GLU A 297 -18.72 -8.03 -1.44
CA GLU A 297 -19.42 -7.11 -2.34
C GLU A 297 -20.82 -7.63 -2.65
N ASN A 298 -21.74 -6.72 -2.93
CA ASN A 298 -23.14 -7.00 -3.22
C ASN A 298 -23.46 -6.67 -4.69
N ARG A 299 -24.28 -7.51 -5.36
CA ARG A 299 -24.66 -7.35 -6.78
C ARG A 299 -26.11 -6.89 -7.00
N GLY A 300 -26.84 -6.56 -5.94
CA GLY A 300 -28.24 -6.17 -5.97
C GLY A 300 -28.49 -4.68 -6.22
N LEU A 301 -29.60 -4.37 -6.92
CA LEU A 301 -30.18 -3.02 -6.93
C LEU A 301 -30.73 -2.69 -5.54
N GLY A 302 -29.89 -2.09 -4.71
CA GLY A 302 -30.14 -1.77 -3.31
C GLY A 302 -29.00 -2.32 -2.47
N ALA A 303 -28.18 -1.44 -1.89
CA ALA A 303 -27.08 -1.82 -1.01
C ALA A 303 -27.64 -2.60 0.19
N SER A 304 -27.37 -3.90 0.25
CA SER A 304 -27.51 -4.71 1.46
C SER A 304 -26.13 -5.17 1.94
N ASP A 305 -26.07 -5.63 3.18
CA ASP A 305 -24.84 -6.10 3.80
C ASP A 305 -24.30 -7.35 3.09
N THR A 306 -22.98 -7.39 2.90
CA THR A 306 -22.24 -8.57 2.44
C THR A 306 -22.10 -9.58 3.57
N LEU A 307 -21.58 -10.79 3.30
CA LEU A 307 -21.27 -11.72 4.40
C LEU A 307 -20.25 -11.11 5.37
N PHE A 308 -19.26 -10.40 4.86
CA PHE A 308 -18.27 -9.70 5.68
C PHE A 308 -18.94 -8.65 6.56
N ASP A 309 -19.78 -7.78 5.99
CA ASP A 309 -20.48 -6.73 6.75
C ASP A 309 -21.39 -7.31 7.84
N ALA A 310 -22.04 -8.45 7.57
CA ALA A 310 -22.88 -9.13 8.54
C ALA A 310 -22.09 -9.81 9.68
N LEU A 311 -20.80 -10.10 9.48
CA LEU A 311 -19.94 -10.77 10.46
C LEU A 311 -18.98 -9.84 11.19
N ASP A 312 -18.65 -8.69 10.60
CA ASP A 312 -17.65 -7.78 11.14
C ASP A 312 -18.17 -6.95 12.30
N GLU A 313 -18.17 -7.57 13.48
CA GLU A 313 -18.37 -6.93 14.78
C GLU A 313 -17.02 -6.79 15.52
N THR A 314 -15.93 -6.60 14.77
CA THR A 314 -14.59 -6.51 15.36
C THR A 314 -14.36 -5.15 16.03
N ASN A 315 -13.65 -5.16 17.16
CA ASN A 315 -13.43 -3.94 17.97
C ASN A 315 -12.19 -3.14 17.53
N CYS A 316 -11.42 -3.61 16.55
CA CYS A 316 -10.15 -2.99 16.17
C CYS A 316 -9.73 -3.37 14.74
N ALA A 317 -8.93 -2.52 14.11
CA ALA A 317 -8.46 -2.69 12.72
C ALA A 317 -7.71 -4.01 12.48
N LEU A 318 -6.88 -4.44 13.44
CA LEU A 318 -6.19 -5.74 13.38
C LEU A 318 -7.16 -6.92 13.41
N GLY A 319 -8.29 -6.78 14.10
CA GLY A 319 -9.36 -7.76 14.15
C GLY A 319 -10.08 -7.85 12.80
N ARG A 320 -10.48 -6.71 12.25
CA ARG A 320 -11.13 -6.58 10.93
C ARG A 320 -10.29 -7.22 9.82
N ARG A 321 -9.00 -6.86 9.70
CA ARG A 321 -8.06 -7.47 8.75
C ARG A 321 -7.89 -8.97 8.96
N CYS A 322 -7.87 -9.43 10.21
CA CYS A 322 -7.76 -10.85 10.52
C CYS A 322 -8.99 -11.63 10.03
N LEU A 323 -10.20 -11.11 10.28
CA LEU A 323 -11.46 -11.67 9.82
C LEU A 323 -11.50 -11.70 8.29
N GLU A 324 -11.17 -10.60 7.64
CA GLU A 324 -11.13 -10.47 6.18
C GLU A 324 -10.20 -11.53 5.57
N ARG A 325 -8.97 -11.64 6.09
CA ARG A 325 -7.99 -12.65 5.67
C ARG A 325 -8.51 -14.08 5.85
N TRP A 326 -9.25 -14.37 6.92
CA TRP A 326 -9.82 -15.70 7.14
C TRP A 326 -10.94 -16.03 6.15
N LEU A 327 -11.78 -15.06 5.81
CA LEU A 327 -12.84 -15.23 4.82
C LEU A 327 -12.30 -15.33 3.40
N ARG A 328 -11.25 -14.56 3.05
CA ARG A 328 -10.55 -14.67 1.76
C ARG A 328 -9.83 -16.00 1.60
N ARG A 329 -9.33 -16.60 2.68
CA ARG A 329 -8.53 -17.84 2.66
C ARG A 329 -8.99 -18.86 3.71
N PRO A 330 -10.15 -19.51 3.50
CA PRO A 330 -10.68 -20.48 4.46
C PRO A 330 -9.73 -21.67 4.62
N LEU A 331 -9.62 -22.16 5.86
CA LEU A 331 -8.79 -23.32 6.19
C LEU A 331 -9.43 -24.61 5.68
N VAL A 332 -8.58 -25.57 5.29
CA VAL A 332 -8.98 -26.97 5.01
C VAL A 332 -8.41 -27.95 6.05
N ASP A 333 -7.48 -27.49 6.89
CA ASP A 333 -6.90 -28.28 7.98
C ASP A 333 -7.89 -28.42 9.14
N ALA A 334 -8.31 -29.66 9.41
CA ALA A 334 -9.32 -29.94 10.43
C ALA A 334 -8.86 -29.60 11.85
N ASP A 335 -7.56 -29.73 12.17
CA ASP A 335 -7.03 -29.42 13.49
C ASP A 335 -6.97 -27.91 13.73
N ALA A 336 -6.55 -27.13 12.73
CA ALA A 336 -6.56 -25.68 12.78
C ALA A 336 -7.99 -25.12 12.86
N ILE A 337 -8.95 -25.74 12.15
CA ILE A 337 -10.38 -25.39 12.27
C ILE A 337 -10.86 -25.69 13.70
N ARG A 338 -10.63 -26.89 14.22
CA ARG A 338 -11.00 -27.26 15.60
C ARG A 338 -10.41 -26.31 16.63
N SER A 339 -9.14 -25.95 16.51
CA SER A 339 -8.48 -25.00 17.41
C SER A 339 -9.16 -23.62 17.43
N ARG A 340 -9.64 -23.13 16.27
CA ARG A 340 -10.44 -21.89 16.22
C ARG A 340 -11.80 -22.07 16.89
N HIS A 341 -12.47 -23.21 16.68
CA HIS A 341 -13.73 -23.51 17.35
C HIS A 341 -13.58 -23.60 18.88
N ASP A 342 -12.49 -24.19 19.36
CA ASP A 342 -12.19 -24.27 20.80
C ASP A 342 -11.97 -22.88 21.40
N ALA A 343 -11.22 -22.02 20.71
CA ALA A 343 -11.00 -20.63 21.14
C ALA A 343 -12.31 -19.81 21.17
N VAL A 344 -13.19 -20.00 20.17
CA VAL A 344 -14.52 -19.39 20.17
C VAL A 344 -15.38 -19.94 21.31
N GLY A 345 -15.36 -21.25 21.55
CA GLY A 345 -16.09 -21.90 22.64
C GLY A 345 -15.68 -21.36 24.02
N GLU A 346 -14.38 -21.22 24.27
CA GLU A 346 -13.87 -20.67 25.53
C GLU A 346 -14.39 -19.25 25.80
N LEU A 347 -14.38 -18.37 24.80
CA LEU A 347 -14.87 -16.99 24.93
C LEU A 347 -16.41 -16.90 24.90
N ALA A 348 -17.09 -17.85 24.26
CA ALA A 348 -18.55 -17.95 24.27
C ALA A 348 -19.06 -18.27 25.69
N ASP A 349 -18.39 -19.18 26.40
CA ASP A 349 -18.75 -19.63 27.74
C ASP A 349 -18.32 -18.63 28.85
N ARG A 350 -17.35 -17.76 28.57
CA ARG A 350 -16.79 -16.78 29.53
C ARG A 350 -17.19 -15.33 29.18
N SER A 351 -18.49 -15.01 29.24
CA SER A 351 -19.02 -13.69 28.83
C SER A 351 -18.28 -12.48 29.42
N LEU A 352 -17.97 -12.48 30.73
CA LEU A 352 -17.23 -11.39 31.36
C LEU A 352 -15.80 -11.22 30.81
N ALA A 353 -15.12 -12.33 30.52
CA ALA A 353 -13.79 -12.28 29.92
C ALA A 353 -13.87 -11.80 28.47
N ARG A 354 -14.90 -12.22 27.72
CA ARG A 354 -15.15 -11.75 26.35
C ARG A 354 -15.41 -10.25 26.31
N GLU A 355 -16.29 -9.73 27.18
CA GLU A 355 -16.57 -8.30 27.28
C GLU A 355 -15.31 -7.51 27.68
N GLY A 356 -14.57 -7.96 28.69
CA GLY A 356 -13.32 -7.31 29.09
C GLY A 356 -12.26 -7.29 27.97
N VAL A 357 -12.16 -8.37 27.17
CA VAL A 357 -11.28 -8.41 26.00
C VAL A 357 -11.76 -7.45 24.91
N ALA A 358 -13.07 -7.39 24.65
CA ALA A 358 -13.65 -6.49 23.66
C ALA A 358 -13.40 -5.02 24.03
N ASP A 359 -13.69 -4.62 25.27
CA ASP A 359 -13.46 -3.27 25.79
C ASP A 359 -11.98 -2.87 25.70
N ALA A 360 -11.08 -3.79 26.06
CA ALA A 360 -9.65 -3.57 26.00
C ALA A 360 -9.18 -3.36 24.54
N LEU A 361 -9.61 -4.23 23.61
CA LEU A 361 -9.28 -4.12 22.18
C LEU A 361 -9.90 -2.88 21.52
N ALA A 362 -11.07 -2.42 21.95
CA ALA A 362 -11.71 -1.20 21.43
C ALA A 362 -10.88 0.07 21.67
N THR A 363 -9.95 0.03 22.63
CA THR A 363 -9.02 1.14 22.89
C THR A 363 -7.69 1.04 22.15
N ALA A 364 -7.45 -0.08 21.46
CA ALA A 364 -6.25 -0.30 20.67
C ALA A 364 -6.34 0.45 19.34
N TYR A 365 -5.27 1.16 19.00
CA TYR A 365 -5.11 1.79 17.69
C TYR A 365 -4.56 0.76 16.69
N ASP A 366 -4.47 1.16 15.42
CA ASP A 366 -3.91 0.33 14.36
C ASP A 366 -2.39 0.10 14.57
N LEU A 367 -2.04 -0.94 15.32
CA LEU A 367 -0.66 -1.26 15.67
C LEU A 367 0.21 -1.52 14.43
N GLU A 368 -0.33 -2.18 13.41
CA GLU A 368 0.44 -2.56 12.22
C GLU A 368 0.86 -1.30 11.45
N ARG A 369 -0.06 -0.37 11.20
CA ARG A 369 0.26 0.91 10.53
C ARG A 369 1.13 1.82 11.38
N LEU A 370 0.91 1.87 12.70
CA LEU A 370 1.75 2.62 13.63
C LEU A 370 3.20 2.13 13.62
N VAL A 371 3.43 0.82 13.61
CA VAL A 371 4.79 0.26 13.55
C VAL A 371 5.47 0.66 12.24
N SER A 372 4.77 0.58 11.10
CA SER A 372 5.32 1.00 9.82
C SER A 372 5.67 2.49 9.79
N ARG A 373 4.84 3.39 10.33
CA ARG A 373 5.17 4.83 10.45
C ARG A 373 6.39 5.09 11.33
N VAL A 374 6.47 4.43 12.49
CA VAL A 374 7.61 4.57 13.41
C VAL A 374 8.90 4.08 12.77
N SER A 375 8.88 2.90 12.12
CA SER A 375 10.06 2.35 11.45
C SER A 375 10.56 3.22 10.30
N ARG A 376 9.68 3.99 9.66
CA ARG A 376 10.02 4.94 8.59
C ARG A 376 10.43 6.32 9.10
N GLY A 377 10.42 6.56 10.41
CA GLY A 377 10.70 7.89 10.97
C GLY A 377 9.64 8.95 10.63
N ARG A 378 8.45 8.54 10.15
CA ARG A 378 7.33 9.42 9.78
C ARG A 378 6.28 9.57 10.91
N ALA A 379 6.53 8.99 12.08
CA ALA A 379 5.60 9.06 13.20
C ALA A 379 5.71 10.38 13.97
N ASP A 380 4.57 10.97 14.32
CA ASP A 380 4.50 12.17 15.14
C ASP A 380 4.36 11.85 16.66
N ALA A 381 4.23 12.89 17.49
CA ALA A 381 4.02 12.71 18.93
C ALA A 381 2.69 12.02 19.28
N ARG A 382 1.67 12.15 18.43
CA ARG A 382 0.35 11.53 18.62
C ARG A 382 0.42 10.04 18.29
N ASP A 383 1.13 9.65 17.25
CA ASP A 383 1.40 8.26 16.86
C ASP A 383 2.13 7.52 17.97
N LEU A 384 3.19 8.10 18.53
CA LEU A 384 3.94 7.48 19.63
C LEU A 384 3.08 7.28 20.88
N ARG A 385 2.18 8.23 21.18
CA ARG A 385 1.21 8.07 22.27
C ARG A 385 0.18 6.99 21.97
N SER A 386 -0.26 6.87 20.73
CA SER A 386 -1.20 5.83 20.28
C SER A 386 -0.58 4.44 20.35
N LEU A 387 0.69 4.31 19.98
CA LEU A 387 1.48 3.09 20.15
C LEU A 387 1.60 2.71 21.63
N HIS A 388 1.97 3.66 22.49
CA HIS A 388 2.05 3.41 23.94
C HIS A 388 0.71 2.90 24.51
N ARG A 389 -0.40 3.58 24.18
CA ARG A 389 -1.74 3.17 24.62
C ARG A 389 -2.09 1.76 24.15
N THR A 390 -1.82 1.46 22.88
CA THR A 390 -2.09 0.14 22.30
C THR A 390 -1.29 -0.97 22.98
N LEU A 391 0.00 -0.73 23.27
CA LEU A 391 0.83 -1.71 23.99
C LEU A 391 0.43 -1.86 25.46
N ALA A 392 -0.07 -0.80 26.09
CA ALA A 392 -0.54 -0.82 27.47
C ALA A 392 -1.80 -1.69 27.68
N VAL A 393 -2.52 -2.03 26.61
CA VAL A 393 -3.68 -2.94 26.62
C VAL A 393 -3.25 -4.41 26.85
N VAL A 394 -2.04 -4.79 26.45
CA VAL A 394 -1.59 -6.20 26.44
C VAL A 394 -1.56 -6.85 27.85
N PRO A 395 -1.04 -6.21 28.91
CA PRO A 395 -1.12 -6.76 30.26
C PRO A 395 -2.55 -7.05 30.73
N ASP A 396 -3.48 -6.12 30.47
CA ASP A 396 -4.88 -6.24 30.88
C ASP A 396 -5.59 -7.36 30.12
N LEU A 397 -5.30 -7.50 28.81
CA LEU A 397 -5.78 -8.64 28.01
C LEU A 397 -5.30 -9.98 28.59
N LYS A 398 -4.01 -10.08 28.92
CA LYS A 398 -3.44 -11.31 29.51
C LYS A 398 -4.10 -11.63 30.84
N ALA A 399 -4.30 -10.64 31.72
CA ALA A 399 -4.94 -10.83 33.01
C ALA A 399 -6.41 -11.28 32.85
N THR A 400 -7.15 -10.66 31.92
CA THR A 400 -8.55 -10.98 31.62
C THR A 400 -8.68 -12.41 31.11
N LEU A 401 -7.86 -12.82 30.15
CA LEU A 401 -7.85 -14.17 29.59
C LEU A 401 -7.47 -15.23 30.64
N ALA A 402 -6.47 -14.93 31.47
CA ALA A 402 -6.07 -15.81 32.57
C ALA A 402 -7.14 -15.96 33.68
N GLY A 403 -8.19 -15.14 33.66
CA GLY A 403 -9.24 -15.14 34.69
C GLY A 403 -8.83 -14.46 35.99
N ALA A 404 -7.76 -13.66 35.97
CA ALA A 404 -7.21 -12.98 37.15
C ALA A 404 -7.95 -11.67 37.52
N GLY A 405 -8.94 -11.25 36.74
CA GLY A 405 -9.66 -9.97 36.91
C GLY A 405 -10.76 -9.95 38.00
N GLY A 406 -10.82 -10.93 38.90
CA GLY A 406 -11.90 -11.06 39.88
C GLY A 406 -11.60 -10.53 41.29
N GLU A 407 -10.35 -10.53 41.75
CA GLU A 407 -10.02 -10.24 43.15
C GLU A 407 -8.66 -9.56 43.25
N GLU A 408 -8.66 -8.22 43.27
CA GLU A 408 -7.77 -7.39 44.10
C GLU A 408 -7.97 -5.92 43.69
N ARG A 409 -9.02 -5.29 44.25
CA ARG A 409 -8.94 -3.84 44.48
C ARG A 409 -8.07 -3.65 45.71
N PRO A 410 -6.95 -2.92 45.64
CA PRO A 410 -6.18 -2.61 46.83
C PRO A 410 -7.04 -1.70 47.71
N THR A 411 -7.37 -2.17 48.91
CA THR A 411 -7.85 -1.33 49.99
C THR A 411 -6.75 -0.32 50.30
N THR A 412 -7.02 0.95 50.02
CA THR A 412 -6.31 2.09 50.60
C THR A 412 -6.34 1.98 52.12
N ASP A 413 -5.15 1.93 52.71
CA ASP A 413 -4.82 2.55 54.00
C ASP A 413 -3.49 3.28 53.86
#